data_AF-A0A7C1ICH3-F1
#
_entry.id   AF-A0A7C1ICH3-F1
#
_cell.length_a   1.000
_cell.length_b   1.000
_cell.length_c   1.000
_cell.angle_alpha   90.00
_cell.angle_beta   90.00
_cell.angle_gamma   90.00
#
_symmetry.space_group_name_H-M   'P 1'
#
loop_
_entity.id
_entity.type
_entity.pdbx_description
1 polymer ?
#
loop_
_entity_poly.entity_id
_entity_poly.type
_entity_poly.pdbx_seq_one_letter_code
_entity_poly.pdbx_strand_id
1 'polypeptide(L)'
;MTEYQRPDPDALLARVQAEEKQPERGKLKIFLGAAAGVGKTYSMLDAARLRRSEGIDVVIGVVETHGRKETEALLQDLEMLPRRSIEYHGTIQQEFDIDAALIRRPDL
;
A
#
# COMPACT_ATOMS: atom_id res chain seq x y z
N MET A 1 -9.38 -47.95 6.41
CA MET A 1 -10.21 -46.98 5.68
C MET A 1 -10.48 -45.84 6.65
N THR A 2 -9.82 -44.70 6.49
CA THR A 2 -10.06 -43.53 7.33
C THR A 2 -11.44 -42.96 7.00
N GLU A 3 -12.38 -43.05 7.94
CA GLU A 3 -13.71 -42.45 7.81
C GLU A 3 -13.55 -40.94 7.65
N TYR A 4 -14.04 -40.41 6.52
CA TYR A 4 -14.16 -38.98 6.32
C TYR A 4 -15.41 -38.50 7.07
N GLN A 5 -15.23 -38.12 8.32
CA GLN A 5 -16.31 -37.61 9.16
C GLN A 5 -16.71 -36.21 8.68
N ARG A 6 -18.00 -36.05 8.34
CA ARG A 6 -18.54 -34.79 7.84
C ARG A 6 -18.34 -33.71 8.91
N PRO A 7 -17.65 -32.60 8.59
CA PRO A 7 -17.44 -31.51 9.54
C PRO A 7 -18.78 -30.89 9.96
N ASP A 8 -18.85 -30.51 11.23
CA ASP A 8 -20.00 -29.82 11.82
C ASP A 8 -20.21 -28.44 11.14
N PRO A 9 -21.38 -28.20 10.52
CA PRO A 9 -21.68 -26.94 9.85
C PRO A 9 -21.54 -25.71 10.76
N ASP A 10 -21.91 -25.83 12.04
CA ASP A 10 -21.85 -24.70 12.97
C ASP A 10 -20.41 -24.36 13.32
N ALA A 11 -19.55 -25.39 13.47
CA ALA A 11 -18.12 -25.20 13.66
C ALA A 11 -17.44 -24.58 12.42
N LEU A 12 -17.89 -24.90 11.21
CA LEU A 12 -17.40 -24.26 9.99
C LEU A 12 -17.83 -22.79 9.91
N LEU A 13 -19.10 -22.50 10.20
CA LEU A 13 -19.61 -21.13 10.19
C LEU A 13 -18.91 -20.26 11.24
N ALA A 14 -18.69 -20.80 12.44
CA ALA A 14 -17.95 -20.10 13.50
C ALA A 14 -16.50 -19.78 13.10
N ARG A 15 -15.85 -20.65 12.32
CA ARG A 15 -14.49 -20.39 11.79
C ARG A 15 -14.48 -19.28 10.76
N VAL A 16 -15.40 -19.30 9.80
CA VAL A 16 -15.53 -18.23 8.79
C VAL A 16 -15.83 -16.90 9.47
N GLN A 17 -16.77 -16.87 10.43
CA GLN A 17 -17.08 -15.67 11.19
C GLN A 17 -15.90 -15.19 12.05
N ALA A 18 -15.06 -16.09 12.58
CA ALA A 18 -13.86 -15.72 13.32
C ALA A 18 -12.77 -15.16 12.41
N GLU A 19 -12.63 -15.70 11.19
CA GLU A 19 -11.73 -15.17 10.15
C GLU A 19 -12.21 -13.80 9.64
N GLU A 20 -13.51 -13.63 9.40
CA GLU A 20 -14.13 -12.35 9.01
C GLU A 20 -14.05 -11.28 10.11
N LYS A 21 -14.06 -11.69 11.39
CA LYS A 21 -13.90 -10.79 12.54
C LYS A 21 -12.46 -10.40 12.83
N GLN A 22 -11.47 -11.05 12.21
CA GLN A 22 -10.10 -10.55 12.31
C GLN A 22 -10.03 -9.27 11.48
N PRO A 23 -9.51 -8.16 12.03
CA PRO A 23 -9.30 -6.97 11.23
C PRO A 23 -8.44 -7.35 10.03
N GLU A 24 -8.92 -7.10 8.82
CA GLU A 24 -8.13 -7.35 7.62
C GLU A 24 -6.82 -6.58 7.76
N ARG A 25 -5.72 -7.32 7.95
CA ARG A 25 -4.41 -6.72 8.09
C ARG A 25 -4.06 -6.06 6.76
N GLY A 26 -3.44 -4.88 6.82
CA GLY A 26 -2.89 -4.23 5.63
C GLY A 26 -1.96 -5.18 4.87
N LYS A 27 -2.04 -5.15 3.53
CA LYS A 27 -1.26 -6.02 2.65
C LYS A 27 -0.08 -5.22 2.06
N LEU A 28 1.13 -5.75 2.20
CA LEU A 28 2.33 -5.15 1.61
C LEU A 28 2.62 -5.76 0.23
N LYS A 29 2.59 -4.93 -0.82
CA LYS A 29 3.04 -5.31 -2.16
C LYS A 29 4.42 -4.72 -2.44
N ILE A 30 5.40 -5.58 -2.73
CA ILE A 30 6.78 -5.16 -3.00
C ILE A 30 7.06 -5.25 -4.50
N PHE A 31 7.49 -4.15 -5.12
CA PHE A 31 7.96 -4.11 -6.49
C PHE A 31 9.49 -4.28 -6.50
N LEU A 32 9.96 -5.51 -6.68
CA LEU A 32 11.38 -5.86 -6.67
C LEU A 32 12.02 -5.65 -8.05
N GLY A 33 13.30 -5.28 -8.09
CA GLY A 33 14.04 -5.13 -9.34
C GLY A 33 15.54 -5.17 -9.15
N ALA A 34 16.25 -5.79 -10.09
CA ALA A 34 17.66 -6.18 -9.97
C ALA A 34 18.66 -5.02 -9.94
N ALA A 35 18.26 -3.83 -10.40
CA ALA A 35 19.13 -2.65 -10.45
C ALA A 35 18.33 -1.34 -10.32
N ALA A 36 19.03 -0.22 -10.20
CA ALA A 36 18.45 1.10 -10.39
C ALA A 36 17.98 1.26 -11.84
N GLY A 37 16.87 1.98 -12.07
CA GLY A 37 16.37 2.23 -13.42
C GLY A 37 15.47 1.15 -14.04
N VAL A 38 15.38 -0.05 -13.46
CA VAL A 38 14.54 -1.15 -13.98
C VAL A 38 13.00 -0.94 -13.87
N GLY A 39 12.55 0.26 -13.50
CA GLY A 39 11.12 0.61 -13.54
C GLY A 39 10.31 0.41 -12.25
N LYS A 40 10.94 0.08 -11.10
CA LYS A 40 10.21 -0.19 -9.83
C LYS A 40 9.18 0.88 -9.45
N THR A 41 9.59 2.15 -9.38
CA THR A 41 8.70 3.28 -9.05
C THR A 41 7.60 3.46 -10.09
N TYR A 42 7.94 3.30 -11.37
CA TYR A 42 6.97 3.41 -12.46
C TYR A 42 5.89 2.34 -12.31
N SER A 43 6.27 1.07 -12.18
CA SER A 43 5.32 -0.04 -12.02
C SER A 43 4.48 0.07 -10.74
N MET A 44 5.06 0.61 -9.67
CA MET A 44 4.32 0.91 -8.43
C MET A 44 3.24 1.96 -8.66
N LEU A 45 3.57 3.08 -9.30
CA LEU A 45 2.62 4.16 -9.59
C LEU A 45 1.56 3.75 -10.62
N ASP A 46 1.92 2.97 -11.64
CA ASP A 46 0.98 2.42 -12.61
C ASP A 46 -0.08 1.52 -11.93
N ALA A 47 0.37 0.65 -11.02
CA ALA A 47 -0.54 -0.16 -10.21
C ALA A 47 -1.40 0.69 -9.27
N ALA A 48 -0.86 1.77 -8.70
CA ALA A 48 -1.61 2.70 -7.84
C ALA A 48 -2.72 3.42 -8.63
N ARG A 49 -2.44 3.88 -9.86
CA ARG A 49 -3.45 4.48 -10.74
C ARG A 49 -4.56 3.49 -11.11
N LEU A 50 -4.21 2.24 -11.38
CA LEU A 50 -5.20 1.19 -11.63
C LEU A 50 -6.12 1.03 -10.41
N ARG A 51 -5.57 0.92 -9.19
CA ARG A 51 -6.38 0.82 -7.96
C ARG A 51 -7.28 2.03 -7.75
N ARG A 52 -6.77 3.23 -7.99
CA ARG A 52 -7.62 4.44 -7.94
C ARG A 52 -8.74 4.40 -8.98
N SER A 53 -8.47 3.92 -10.19
CA SER A 53 -9.51 3.78 -11.23
C SER A 53 -10.59 2.74 -10.87
N GLU A 54 -10.26 1.78 -10.01
CA GLU A 54 -11.19 0.81 -9.42
C GLU A 54 -11.98 1.39 -8.22
N GLY A 55 -11.75 2.66 -7.86
CA GLY A 55 -12.44 3.35 -6.77
C GLY A 55 -11.79 3.16 -5.40
N ILE A 56 -10.59 2.58 -5.32
CA ILE A 56 -9.83 2.48 -4.07
C ILE A 56 -9.30 3.87 -3.68
N ASP A 57 -9.41 4.21 -2.39
CA ASP A 57 -8.84 5.44 -1.84
C ASP A 57 -7.32 5.31 -1.72
N VAL A 58 -6.59 5.87 -2.71
CA VAL A 58 -5.13 5.77 -2.82
C VAL A 58 -4.46 7.10 -2.46
N VAL A 59 -3.49 7.07 -1.55
CA VAL A 59 -2.65 8.21 -1.21
C VAL A 59 -1.15 7.89 -1.31
N ILE A 60 -0.39 8.83 -1.87
CA ILE A 60 1.07 8.73 -1.89
C ILE A 60 1.62 9.30 -0.59
N GLY A 61 2.27 8.44 0.20
CA GLY A 61 3.05 8.86 1.37
C GLY A 61 4.41 9.46 1.02
N VAL A 62 5.17 8.76 0.17
CA VAL A 62 6.47 9.21 -0.34
C VAL A 62 6.74 8.56 -1.70
N VAL A 63 7.35 9.32 -2.61
CA VAL A 63 7.75 8.83 -3.93
C VAL A 63 8.99 9.56 -4.41
N GLU A 64 9.91 8.83 -5.02
CA GLU A 64 11.13 9.36 -5.61
C GLU A 64 11.13 9.09 -7.12
N THR A 65 10.89 10.13 -7.92
CA THR A 65 10.83 10.05 -9.39
C THR A 65 12.21 10.14 -10.04
N HIS A 66 13.18 10.71 -9.32
CA HIS A 66 14.52 11.04 -9.81
C HIS A 66 14.51 11.84 -11.14
N GLY A 67 13.56 12.77 -11.30
CA GLY A 67 13.49 13.66 -12.47
C GLY A 67 12.97 13.00 -13.76
N ARG A 68 12.46 11.77 -13.68
CA ARG A 68 11.93 11.05 -14.85
C ARG A 68 10.52 11.55 -15.17
N LYS A 69 10.40 12.32 -16.26
CA LYS A 69 9.14 12.94 -16.72
C LYS A 69 7.99 11.95 -16.84
N GLU A 70 8.24 10.76 -17.39
CA GLU A 70 7.20 9.73 -17.54
C GLU A 70 6.69 9.23 -16.19
N THR A 71 7.56 9.07 -15.21
CA THR A 71 7.19 8.67 -13.84
C THR A 71 6.46 9.80 -13.12
N GLU A 72 6.89 11.06 -13.31
CA GLU A 72 6.24 12.24 -12.73
C GLU A 72 4.82 12.41 -13.26
N ALA A 73 4.59 12.12 -14.55
CA ALA A 73 3.26 12.14 -15.14
C ALA A 73 2.29 11.15 -14.47
N LEU A 74 2.80 10.02 -13.92
CA LEU A 74 1.96 9.07 -13.19
C LEU A 74 1.51 9.57 -11.82
N LEU A 75 2.10 10.64 -11.29
CA LEU A 75 1.66 11.28 -10.06
C LEU A 75 0.37 12.09 -10.25
N GLN A 76 0.06 12.44 -11.50
CA GLN A 76 -1.15 13.20 -11.80
C GLN A 76 -2.38 12.45 -11.30
N ASP A 77 -3.26 13.21 -10.65
CA ASP A 77 -4.49 12.75 -10.05
C ASP A 77 -4.33 11.80 -8.84
N LEU A 78 -3.13 11.48 -8.38
CA LEU A 78 -2.93 10.79 -7.10
C LEU A 78 -2.81 11.83 -5.98
N GLU A 79 -3.58 11.66 -4.90
CA GLU A 79 -3.41 12.46 -3.68
C GLU A 79 -2.01 12.19 -3.10
N MET A 80 -1.32 13.24 -2.66
CA MET A 80 0.00 13.11 -2.03
C MET A 80 0.01 13.82 -0.68
N LEU A 81 0.47 13.12 0.35
CA LEU A 81 0.64 13.71 1.67
C LEU A 81 1.82 14.69 1.67
N PRO A 82 1.72 15.82 2.39
CA PRO A 82 2.87 16.66 2.65
C PRO A 82 3.99 15.87 3.34
N ARG A 83 5.24 16.10 2.93
CA ARG A 83 6.41 15.50 3.60
C ARG A 83 6.67 16.19 4.93
N ARG A 84 7.09 15.42 5.93
CA ARG A 84 7.51 15.93 7.24
C ARG A 84 8.97 16.33 7.18
N SER A 85 9.28 17.58 7.54
CA SER A 85 10.68 18.01 7.69
C SER A 85 11.24 17.54 9.03
N ILE A 86 12.36 16.81 8.99
CA ILE A 86 13.04 16.28 10.18
C ILE A 86 14.50 16.73 10.13
N GLU A 87 14.98 17.36 11.20
CA GLU A 87 16.40 17.66 11.35
C GLU A 87 17.15 16.42 11.86
N TYR A 88 18.16 16.00 11.10
CA TYR A 88 18.99 14.85 11.44
C TYR A 88 20.44 15.15 11.07
N HIS A 89 21.35 15.09 12.06
CA HIS A 89 22.76 15.45 11.91
C HIS A 89 23.00 16.80 11.21
N GLY A 90 22.23 17.84 11.58
CA GLY A 90 22.37 19.19 11.03
C GLY A 90 21.90 19.34 9.58
N THR A 91 21.18 18.35 9.05
CA THR A 91 20.55 18.42 7.72
C THR A 91 19.03 18.24 7.85
N ILE A 92 18.25 18.99 7.08
CA ILE A 92 16.81 18.81 7.00
C ILE A 92 16.50 17.72 5.96
N GLN A 93 15.84 16.65 6.41
CA GLN A 93 15.32 15.59 5.56
C GLN A 93 13.81 15.73 5.39
N GLN A 94 13.31 15.37 4.22
CA GLN A 94 11.89 15.35 3.92
C GLN A 94 11.40 13.90 4.00
N GLU A 95 10.67 13.56 5.04
CA GLU A 95 10.28 12.19 5.35
C GLU A 95 8.79 11.95 5.14
N PHE A 96 8.40 10.68 5.09
CA PHE A 96 7.00 10.28 5.07
C PHE A 96 6.33 10.64 6.41
N ASP A 97 5.23 11.37 6.35
CA ASP A 97 4.41 11.67 7.52
C ASP A 97 3.47 10.49 7.84
N ILE A 98 3.98 9.53 8.61
CA ILE A 98 3.22 8.36 9.05
C ILE A 98 2.01 8.74 9.92
N ASP A 99 2.14 9.79 10.73
CA ASP A 99 1.06 10.24 11.62
C ASP A 99 -0.10 10.80 10.78
N ALA A 100 0.22 11.62 9.77
CA ALA A 100 -0.79 12.12 8.82
C ALA A 100 -1.46 10.99 8.03
N ALA A 101 -0.71 9.97 7.59
CA ALA A 101 -1.28 8.82 6.89
C ALA A 101 -2.24 8.01 7.78
N LEU A 102 -1.86 7.77 9.04
CA LEU A 102 -2.70 7.08 10.01
C LEU A 102 -3.98 7.87 10.35
N ILE A 103 -3.91 9.21 10.35
CA ILE A 103 -5.10 10.07 10.53
C ILE A 103 -5.98 10.04 9.28
N ARG A 104 -5.38 10.07 8.08
CA ARG A 104 -6.07 10.07 6.77
C ARG A 104 -6.81 8.75 6.51
N ARG A 105 -6.33 7.63 7.06
CA ARG A 105 -6.90 6.28 6.94
C ARG A 105 -7.31 5.91 5.51
N PRO A 106 -6.38 5.98 4.54
CA PRO A 106 -6.63 5.55 3.16
C PRO A 106 -6.81 4.03 3.08
N ASP A 107 -7.39 3.54 1.98
CA ASP A 107 -7.40 2.11 1.65
C ASP A 107 -6.02 1.63 1.17
N LEU A 108 -5.26 2.51 0.50
CA LEU A 108 -3.92 2.24 -0.07
C LEU A 108 -2.96 3.43 0.02
#